data_AF-X1DQX7-F1
#
_entry.id   AF-X1DQX7-F1
#
_cell.length_a   1.000
_cell.length_b   1.000
_cell.length_c   1.000
_cell.angle_alpha   90.00
_cell.angle_beta   90.00
_cell.angle_gamma   90.00
#
_symmetry.space_group_name_H-M   'P 1'
#
loop_
_entity.id
_entity.type
_entity.pdbx_description
1 polymer ?
#
loop_
_entity_poly.entity_id
_entity_poly.type
_entity_poly.pdbx_seq_one_letter_code
_entity_poly.pdbx_strand_id
1 'polypeptide(L)' 'FARYTKTYNGVIYGYEPESWDSITTRFMNMADEKHIEGLEFAGGFGRRVHGYSSSLDSGYTAAQFTLSELFKKGEMK' A
#
# COMPACT_ATOMS: atom_id res chain seq x y z
N PHE A 1 -19.42 -3.70 8.18
CA PHE A 1 -18.10 -3.91 7.55
C PHE A 1 -17.00 -4.14 8.59
N ALA A 2 -16.83 -3.26 9.59
CA ALA A 2 -15.80 -3.35 10.65
C ALA A 2 -15.63 -4.76 11.26
N ARG A 3 -16.74 -5.42 11.60
CA ARG A 3 -16.72 -6.75 12.24
C ARG A 3 -16.24 -7.88 11.33
N TYR A 4 -16.31 -7.70 10.01
CA TYR A 4 -15.97 -8.73 9.01
C TYR A 4 -14.58 -8.52 8.41
N THR A 5 -14.24 -7.28 8.09
CA THR A 5 -12.98 -6.93 7.41
C THR A 5 -11.96 -6.29 8.33
N LYS A 6 -12.31 -6.06 9.61
CA LYS A 6 -11.50 -5.33 10.60
C LYS A 6 -11.08 -3.93 10.14
N THR A 7 -11.82 -3.31 9.20
CA THR A 7 -11.53 -1.95 8.77
C THR A 7 -11.87 -0.95 9.87
N TYR A 8 -11.02 0.08 9.98
CA TYR A 8 -11.22 1.17 10.94
C TYR A 8 -12.60 1.81 10.76
N ASN A 9 -13.34 1.96 11.85
CA ASN A 9 -14.71 2.51 11.87
C ASN A 9 -15.70 1.89 10.84
N GLY A 10 -15.39 0.72 10.30
CA GLY A 10 -16.22 0.06 9.29
C GLY A 10 -16.26 0.74 7.95
N VAL A 11 -15.26 1.56 7.62
CA VAL A 11 -15.13 2.15 6.28
C VAL A 11 -14.99 1.05 5.23
N ILE A 12 -15.67 1.24 4.10
CA ILE A 12 -15.64 0.33 2.96
C ILE A 12 -14.45 0.64 2.06
N TYR A 13 -14.15 1.93 1.90
CA TYR A 13 -13.17 2.47 0.97
C TYR A 13 -12.14 3.30 1.72
N GLY A 14 -11.10 2.64 2.26
CA GLY A 14 -9.89 3.29 2.80
C GLY A 14 -10.11 4.54 3.68
N TYR A 15 -9.10 5.40 3.74
CA TYR A 15 -9.26 6.77 4.22
C TYR A 15 -9.57 7.69 3.02
N GLU A 16 -10.29 8.78 3.28
CA GLU A 16 -10.49 9.85 2.31
C GLU A 16 -9.15 10.61 2.12
N PRO A 17 -8.65 10.76 0.89
CA PRO A 17 -7.43 11.52 0.65
C PRO A 17 -7.71 13.01 0.77
N GLU A 18 -6.95 13.69 1.62
CA GLU A 18 -6.94 15.15 1.67
C GLU A 18 -5.94 15.71 0.65
N SER A 19 -6.02 17.02 0.34
CA SER A 19 -5.12 17.63 -0.65
C SER A 19 -3.62 17.47 -0.31
N TRP A 20 -3.29 17.44 0.98
CA TRP A 20 -1.92 17.22 1.46
C TRP A 20 -1.50 15.74 1.45
N ASP A 21 -2.47 14.81 1.53
CA ASP A 21 -2.29 13.34 1.52
C ASP A 21 -2.84 12.70 0.23
N SER A 22 -2.73 13.47 -0.85
CA SER A 22 -3.16 13.07 -2.19
C SER A 22 -2.35 11.88 -2.70
N ILE A 23 -2.88 11.22 -3.73
CA ILE A 23 -2.18 10.13 -4.43
C ILE A 23 -0.76 10.58 -4.84
N THR A 24 -0.60 11.80 -5.37
CA THR A 24 0.69 12.33 -5.83
C THR A 24 1.70 12.45 -4.70
N THR A 25 1.30 13.02 -3.56
CA THR A 25 2.20 13.20 -2.42
C THR A 25 2.61 11.86 -1.81
N ARG A 26 1.68 10.90 -1.73
CA ARG A 26 1.99 9.51 -1.32
C ARG A 26 2.99 8.84 -2.25
N PHE A 27 2.90 9.07 -3.56
CA PHE A 27 3.85 8.54 -4.54
C PHE A 27 5.25 9.15 -4.41
N MET A 28 5.35 10.45 -4.12
CA MET A 28 6.64 11.14 -3.95
C MET A 28 7.39 10.69 -2.70
N ASN A 29 6.68 10.43 -1.61
CA ASN A 29 7.27 10.04 -0.32
C ASN A 29 7.44 8.51 -0.17
N MET A 30 7.28 7.74 -1.25
CA MET A 30 7.20 6.28 -1.17
C MET A 30 8.43 5.59 -0.58
N ALA A 31 9.61 6.11 -0.89
CA ALA A 31 10.86 5.57 -0.38
C ALA A 31 11.03 5.92 1.11
N ASP A 32 10.62 7.14 1.49
CA ASP A 32 10.80 7.66 2.84
C ASP A 32 9.87 6.99 3.86
N GLU A 33 8.71 6.48 3.43
CA GLU A 33 7.78 5.74 4.30
C GLU A 33 8.20 4.29 4.60
N LYS A 34 9.27 3.78 4.00
CA LYS A 34 9.78 2.42 4.26
C LYS A 34 10.63 2.36 5.52
N HIS A 35 9.98 2.45 6.68
CA HIS A 35 10.65 2.42 7.98
C HIS A 35 10.98 1.01 8.48
N ILE A 36 10.25 -0.02 8.01
CA ILE A 36 10.42 -1.41 8.44
C ILE A 36 10.84 -2.23 7.22
N GLU A 37 12.01 -2.85 7.31
CA GLU A 37 12.55 -3.71 6.26
C GLU A 37 11.65 -4.94 6.06
N GLY A 38 11.35 -5.27 4.79
CA GLY A 38 10.54 -6.42 4.43
C GLY A 38 9.02 -6.24 4.63
N LEU A 39 8.57 -5.05 5.05
CA LEU A 39 7.16 -4.73 5.17
C LEU A 39 6.67 -3.91 3.96
N GLU A 40 5.64 -4.41 3.27
CA GLU A 40 4.92 -3.69 2.23
C GLU A 40 3.43 -3.65 2.54
N PHE A 41 2.82 -2.48 2.35
CA PHE A 41 1.37 -2.31 2.51
C PHE A 41 0.64 -2.59 1.20
N ALA A 42 -0.48 -3.32 1.29
CA ALA A 42 -1.36 -3.64 0.18
C ALA A 42 -2.82 -3.29 0.51
N GLY A 43 -3.56 -2.83 -0.50
CA GLY A 43 -4.99 -2.56 -0.41
C GLY A 43 -5.35 -1.07 -0.37
N GLY A 44 -6.61 -0.76 -0.04
CA GLY A 44 -7.20 0.57 -0.18
C GLY A 44 -6.77 1.62 0.84
N PHE A 45 -5.91 1.26 1.80
CA PHE A 45 -5.30 2.18 2.76
C PHE A 45 -3.87 2.56 2.38
N GLY A 46 -3.41 2.09 1.22
CA GLY A 46 -2.06 2.34 0.73
C GLY A 46 -1.97 3.53 -0.21
N ARG A 47 -0.87 3.52 -0.95
CA ARG A 47 -0.35 4.55 -1.86
C ARG A 47 -1.35 5.02 -2.92
N ARG A 48 -2.17 4.11 -3.44
CA ARG A 48 -3.17 4.38 -4.50
C ARG A 48 -4.55 4.73 -3.96
N VAL A 49 -4.67 4.92 -2.65
CA VAL A 49 -5.93 5.28 -1.98
C VAL A 49 -6.98 4.19 -2.21
N HIS A 50 -8.24 4.50 -1.90
CA HIS A 50 -9.33 3.57 -1.90
C HIS A 50 -9.86 3.25 -3.31
N GLY A 51 -10.52 2.09 -3.45
CA GLY A 51 -11.06 1.60 -4.71
C GLY A 51 -10.64 0.16 -4.99
N TYR A 52 -11.47 -0.57 -5.72
CA TYR A 52 -11.23 -2.00 -6.00
C TYR A 52 -9.99 -2.21 -6.88
N SER A 53 -9.93 -1.52 -8.02
CA SER A 53 -8.78 -1.56 -8.94
C SER A 53 -7.51 -1.05 -8.27
N SER A 54 -7.59 0.07 -7.54
CA SER A 54 -6.47 0.63 -6.77
C SER A 54 -5.92 -0.37 -5.75
N SER A 55 -6.80 -1.09 -5.06
CA SER A 55 -6.40 -2.11 -4.06
C SER A 55 -5.72 -3.31 -4.71
N LEU A 56 -6.25 -3.80 -5.84
CA LEU A 56 -5.64 -4.89 -6.61
C LEU A 56 -4.25 -4.51 -7.10
N ASP A 57 -4.12 -3.35 -7.73
CA ASP A 57 -2.83 -2.89 -8.24
C ASP A 57 -1.84 -2.59 -7.11
N SER A 58 -2.32 -2.10 -5.96
CA SER A 58 -1.48 -1.91 -4.78
C SER A 58 -0.90 -3.25 -4.30
N GLY A 59 -1.68 -4.32 -4.30
CA GLY A 59 -1.20 -5.66 -3.97
C GLY A 59 -0.17 -6.17 -4.98
N TYR A 60 -0.43 -5.99 -6.27
CA TYR A 60 0.53 -6.34 -7.33
C TYR A 60 1.85 -5.57 -7.19
N THR A 61 1.76 -4.27 -6.91
CA THR A 61 2.94 -3.40 -6.71
C THR A 61 3.74 -3.81 -5.47
N ALA A 62 3.07 -4.11 -4.36
CA ALA A 62 3.71 -4.61 -3.14
C ALA A 62 4.49 -5.92 -3.41
N ALA A 63 3.91 -6.83 -4.20
CA ALA A 63 4.58 -8.07 -4.60
C ALA A 63 5.82 -7.79 -5.47
N GLN A 64 5.71 -6.88 -6.45
CA GLN A 64 6.83 -6.46 -7.30
C GLN A 64 7.98 -5.85 -6.48
N PHE A 65 7.67 -5.01 -5.49
CA PHE A 65 8.70 -4.44 -4.61
C PHE A 65 9.35 -5.50 -3.73
N THR A 66 8.55 -6.37 -3.12
CA THR A 66 9.08 -7.49 -2.32
C THR A 66 10.03 -8.35 -3.15
N LEU A 67 9.60 -8.70 -4.37
CA LEU A 67 10.38 -9.49 -5.31
C LEU A 67 11.70 -8.80 -5.71
N SER A 68 11.63 -7.51 -6.02
CA SER A 68 12.82 -6.72 -6.35
C SER A 68 13.83 -6.69 -5.20
N GLU A 69 13.36 -6.53 -3.96
CA GLU A 69 14.23 -6.55 -2.79
C GLU A 69 14.85 -7.92 -2.54
N LEU A 70 14.09 -9.01 -2.70
CA LEU A 70 14.64 -10.37 -2.60
C LEU A 70 15.75 -10.64 -3.63
N PHE A 71 15.55 -10.18 -4.87
CA PHE A 71 16.59 -10.26 -5.90
C PHE A 71 17.83 -9.43 -5.56
N LYS A 72 17.66 -8.19 -5.07
CA LYS A 72 18.78 -7.34 -4.64
C LYS A 72 19.58 -7.96 -3.50
N LYS A 73 18.92 -8.66 -2.57
CA LYS A 73 19.57 -9.37 -1.46
C LYS A 73 20.18 -10.71 -1.86
N GLY A 74 19.89 -11.21 -3.06
CA GLY A 74 20.35 -12.52 -3.53
C GLY A 74 19.62 -13.71 -2.87
N GLU A 75 18.47 -13.45 -2.24
CA GLU A 75 17.64 -14.47 -1.57
C GLU A 75 16.76 -15.26 -2.56
N MET A 76 16.65 -14.76 -3.80
CA MET A 76 16.11 -15.51 -4.93
C MET A 76 17.07 -15.45 -6.12
N LYS A 77 17.18 -16.59 -6.84
CA LYS A 77 18.00 -16.77 -8.03
C LYS A 77 17.14 -16.84 -9.27
#